data_AF-A0A971CH33-F1
#
_entry.id   AF-A0A971CH33-F1
#
_cell.length_a   1.000
_cell.length_b   1.000
_cell.length_c   1.000
_cell.angle_alpha   90.00
_cell.angle_beta   90.00
_cell.angle_gamma   90.00
#
_symmetry.space_group_name_H-M   'P 1'
#
loop_
_entity.id
_entity.type
_entity.pdbx_description
1 polymer ?
#
loop_
_entity_poly.entity_id
_entity_poly.type
_entity_poly.pdbx_seq_one_letter_code
_entity_poly.pdbx_strand_id
1 'polypeptide(L)'
;MSDIRITGACEGNLKNLSLDIPKQQLVVFTGRSGSGKSTLLVDVLFNECQRQYLEALSLQGIPKPKVERIRGLSPAVLITQRDANKNPRSTVGTLTDLYTDLRMLYEKLGVRSCPHCGAAISSADCREQTERVGDHYRVSMDCCVCGRSMDKLTRTDFSFNTREGACPTCEGLGQVHAVDRERVVDEAQSLEEGAVSFWVHRYRDYQIGVLQAAAGLVKAGLLPWPLAVDRNQAQVAAQMPGQKGPRGPQPDDGDVVPVHGSVPSPPLHAGAAAAAQCAGPSRRQ
;
A
#
# COMPACT_ATOMS: atom_id res chain seq x y z
N MET A 1 -26.24 1.37 -40.37
CA MET A 1 -25.99 -0.09 -40.44
C MET A 1 -26.45 -0.71 -39.14
N SER A 2 -27.35 -1.68 -39.20
CA SER A 2 -27.90 -2.42 -38.05
C SER A 2 -26.94 -3.44 -37.45
N ASP A 3 -25.98 -3.93 -38.25
CA ASP A 3 -25.14 -5.08 -37.89
C ASP A 3 -23.66 -4.78 -38.08
N ILE A 4 -22.82 -5.53 -37.35
CA ILE A 4 -21.38 -5.65 -37.59
C ILE A 4 -21.18 -6.85 -38.51
N ARG A 5 -20.69 -6.60 -39.73
CA ARG A 5 -20.47 -7.66 -40.73
C ARG A 5 -19.00 -8.03 -40.79
N ILE A 6 -18.68 -9.27 -40.47
CA ILE A 6 -17.34 -9.85 -40.56
C ILE A 6 -17.30 -10.77 -41.77
N THR A 7 -16.29 -10.59 -42.63
CA THR A 7 -16.06 -11.43 -43.80
C THR A 7 -14.64 -11.97 -43.76
N GLY A 8 -14.53 -13.29 -43.82
CA GLY A 8 -13.28 -14.03 -43.96
C GLY A 8 -12.25 -13.84 -42.85
N ALA A 9 -12.65 -14.03 -41.60
CA ALA A 9 -11.73 -14.02 -40.47
C ALA A 9 -10.93 -15.32 -40.39
N CYS A 10 -9.60 -15.19 -40.42
CA CYS A 10 -8.62 -16.28 -40.46
C CYS A 10 -7.53 -16.14 -39.38
N GLU A 11 -7.74 -15.29 -38.37
CA GLU A 11 -6.80 -15.11 -37.26
C GLU A 11 -6.72 -16.38 -36.39
N GLY A 12 -5.52 -16.71 -35.92
CA GLY A 12 -5.29 -17.90 -35.09
C GLY A 12 -5.82 -19.20 -35.73
N ASN A 13 -6.83 -19.80 -35.10
CA ASN A 13 -7.45 -21.04 -35.55
C ASN A 13 -8.81 -20.86 -36.26
N LEU A 14 -9.19 -19.61 -36.60
CA LEU A 14 -10.41 -19.32 -37.35
C LEU A 14 -10.29 -19.83 -38.80
N LYS A 15 -11.35 -20.46 -39.30
CA LYS A 15 -11.39 -21.11 -40.62
C LYS A 15 -12.24 -20.31 -41.61
N ASN A 16 -11.73 -19.15 -42.06
CA ASN A 16 -12.42 -18.26 -42.99
C ASN A 16 -13.86 -17.89 -42.53
N LEU A 17 -13.98 -17.51 -41.27
CA LEU A 17 -15.28 -17.29 -40.62
C LEU A 17 -15.91 -15.98 -41.10
N SER A 18 -17.16 -16.05 -41.54
CA SER A 18 -17.99 -14.88 -41.87
C SER A 18 -19.27 -14.92 -41.06
N LEU A 19 -19.65 -13.80 -40.44
CA LEU A 19 -20.87 -13.69 -39.63
C LEU A 19 -21.33 -12.22 -39.51
N ASP A 20 -22.62 -12.05 -39.24
CA ASP A 20 -23.23 -10.76 -38.93
C ASP A 20 -23.61 -10.74 -37.44
N ILE A 21 -23.19 -9.70 -36.71
CA ILE A 21 -23.50 -9.49 -35.28
C ILE A 21 -24.50 -8.33 -35.16
N PRO A 22 -25.68 -8.53 -34.57
CA PRO A 22 -26.64 -7.44 -34.40
C PRO A 22 -26.12 -6.39 -33.42
N LYS A 23 -26.25 -5.11 -33.78
CA LYS A 23 -25.93 -4.00 -32.86
C LYS A 23 -27.06 -3.77 -31.86
N GLN A 24 -26.74 -3.05 -30.78
CA GLN A 24 -27.68 -2.64 -29.73
C GLN A 24 -28.37 -3.83 -29.05
N GLN A 25 -27.73 -4.99 -29.06
CA GLN A 25 -28.19 -6.21 -28.42
C GLN A 25 -27.07 -6.81 -27.57
N LEU A 26 -27.45 -7.54 -26.54
CA LEU A 26 -26.51 -8.36 -25.77
C LEU A 26 -26.24 -9.66 -26.55
N VAL A 27 -25.10 -9.72 -27.22
CA VAL A 27 -24.69 -10.90 -27.99
C VAL A 27 -23.73 -11.75 -27.17
N VAL A 28 -24.05 -13.03 -27.02
CA VAL A 28 -23.25 -14.00 -26.25
C VAL A 28 -22.58 -14.99 -27.20
N PHE A 29 -21.26 -15.09 -27.13
CA PHE A 29 -20.49 -16.09 -27.85
C PHE A 29 -20.21 -17.29 -26.94
N THR A 30 -20.66 -18.48 -27.34
CA THR A 30 -20.50 -19.72 -26.57
C THR A 30 -19.80 -20.81 -27.40
N GLY A 31 -19.23 -21.81 -26.72
CA GLY A 31 -18.51 -22.92 -27.35
C GLY A 31 -17.37 -23.47 -26.49
N ARG A 32 -16.87 -24.66 -26.83
CA ARG A 32 -15.79 -25.37 -26.11
C ARG A 32 -14.52 -24.52 -25.99
N SER A 33 -13.70 -24.74 -24.96
CA SER A 33 -12.38 -24.11 -24.86
C SER A 33 -11.57 -24.35 -26.13
N GLY A 34 -10.84 -23.33 -26.60
CA GLY A 34 -10.07 -23.39 -27.85
C GLY A 34 -10.90 -23.27 -29.14
N SER A 35 -12.22 -23.08 -29.09
CA SER A 35 -13.05 -22.96 -30.31
C SER A 35 -12.86 -21.67 -31.12
N GLY A 36 -11.95 -20.77 -30.73
CA GLY A 36 -11.69 -19.51 -31.42
C GLY A 36 -12.53 -18.30 -30.97
N LYS A 37 -13.33 -18.42 -29.90
CA LYS A 37 -14.16 -17.30 -29.36
C LYS A 37 -13.32 -16.07 -29.01
N SER A 38 -12.29 -16.27 -28.18
CA SER A 38 -11.39 -15.19 -27.75
C SER A 38 -10.63 -14.63 -28.95
N THR A 39 -10.22 -15.48 -29.89
CA THR A 39 -9.57 -15.04 -31.13
C THR A 39 -10.49 -14.14 -31.96
N LEU A 40 -11.75 -14.51 -32.12
CA LEU A 40 -12.71 -13.66 -32.83
C LEU A 40 -13.00 -12.35 -32.07
N LEU A 41 -13.25 -12.40 -30.76
CA LEU A 41 -13.67 -11.24 -29.98
C LEU A 41 -12.52 -10.26 -29.70
N VAL A 42 -11.35 -10.78 -29.35
CA VAL A 42 -10.18 -9.99 -28.93
C VAL A 42 -9.27 -9.76 -30.13
N ASP A 43 -8.75 -10.84 -30.72
CA ASP A 43 -7.67 -10.73 -31.72
C ASP A 43 -8.16 -10.14 -33.05
N VAL A 44 -9.42 -10.37 -33.41
CA VAL A 44 -10.04 -9.83 -34.63
C VAL A 44 -10.87 -8.58 -34.34
N LEU A 45 -11.97 -8.69 -33.60
CA LEU A 45 -12.93 -7.59 -33.44
C LEU A 45 -12.36 -6.42 -32.65
N PHE A 46 -11.92 -6.65 -31.41
CA PHE A 46 -11.40 -5.58 -30.57
C PHE A 46 -10.16 -4.92 -31.17
N ASN A 47 -9.19 -5.70 -31.65
CA ASN A 47 -7.98 -5.15 -32.27
C ASN A 47 -8.29 -4.34 -33.54
N GLU A 48 -9.21 -4.80 -34.40
CA GLU A 48 -9.59 -4.01 -35.58
C GLU A 48 -10.33 -2.72 -35.20
N CYS A 49 -11.20 -2.76 -34.18
CA CYS A 49 -11.82 -1.55 -33.63
C CYS A 49 -10.77 -0.56 -33.11
N GLN A 50 -9.82 -1.05 -32.30
CA GLN A 50 -8.79 -0.23 -31.69
C GLN A 50 -7.84 0.34 -32.74
N ARG A 51 -7.48 -0.45 -33.76
CA ARG A 51 -6.66 0.00 -34.89
C ARG A 51 -7.33 1.15 -35.65
N GLN A 52 -8.59 0.97 -36.06
CA GLN A 52 -9.33 2.02 -36.78
C GLN A 52 -9.52 3.28 -35.93
N TYR A 53 -9.78 3.13 -34.64
CA TYR A 53 -9.92 4.25 -33.71
C TYR A 53 -8.60 5.04 -33.56
N LEU A 54 -7.47 4.35 -33.39
CA LEU A 54 -6.16 5.00 -33.29
C LEU A 54 -5.72 5.65 -34.60
N GLU A 55 -6.02 5.04 -35.75
CA GLU A 55 -5.72 5.63 -37.06
C GLU A 55 -6.47 6.96 -37.28
N ALA A 56 -7.71 7.07 -36.78
CA ALA A 56 -8.46 8.33 -36.80
C ALA A 56 -7.80 9.42 -35.95
N LEU A 57 -7.01 9.04 -34.94
CA LEU A 57 -6.20 9.94 -34.10
C LEU A 57 -4.77 10.13 -34.64
N SER A 58 -4.47 9.67 -35.86
CA SER A 58 -3.12 9.68 -36.46
C SER A 58 -2.08 8.89 -35.65
N LEU A 59 -2.53 7.92 -34.87
CA LEU A 59 -1.69 6.99 -34.11
C LEU A 59 -1.61 5.65 -34.85
N GLN A 60 -0.41 5.08 -34.90
CA GLN A 60 -0.15 3.76 -35.49
C GLN A 60 0.33 2.79 -34.40
N GLY A 61 0.33 1.49 -34.69
CA GLY A 61 1.00 0.49 -33.85
C GLY A 61 0.22 -0.80 -33.60
N ILE A 62 -1.06 -0.87 -34.00
CA ILE A 62 -1.83 -2.11 -33.89
C ILE A 62 -1.72 -2.89 -35.21
N PRO A 63 -1.16 -4.10 -35.19
CA PRO A 63 -1.09 -4.93 -36.38
C PRO A 63 -2.50 -5.25 -36.87
N LYS A 64 -2.71 -5.14 -38.18
CA LYS A 64 -4.00 -5.45 -38.80
C LYS A 64 -4.32 -6.94 -38.64
N PRO A 65 -5.48 -7.31 -38.04
CA PRO A 65 -5.87 -8.71 -37.93
C PRO A 65 -6.07 -9.37 -39.30
N LYS A 66 -5.91 -10.69 -39.35
CA LYS A 66 -6.16 -11.53 -40.54
C LYS A 66 -7.66 -11.68 -40.79
N VAL A 67 -8.24 -10.66 -41.42
CA VAL A 67 -9.63 -10.61 -41.83
C VAL A 67 -9.75 -9.88 -43.16
N GLU A 68 -10.58 -10.39 -44.07
CA GLU A 68 -10.77 -9.76 -45.38
C GLU A 68 -11.46 -8.40 -45.24
N ARG A 69 -12.57 -8.36 -44.48
CA ARG A 69 -13.35 -7.14 -44.29
C ARG A 69 -14.18 -7.18 -43.02
N ILE A 70 -14.21 -6.06 -42.30
CA ILE A 70 -15.22 -5.81 -41.26
C ILE A 70 -15.92 -4.48 -41.57
N ARG A 71 -17.25 -4.47 -41.51
CA ARG A 71 -18.08 -3.28 -41.69
C ARG A 71 -18.95 -3.03 -40.47
N GLY A 72 -19.24 -1.77 -40.22
CA GLY A 72 -20.10 -1.37 -39.11
C GLY A 72 -19.43 -1.50 -37.75
N LEU A 73 -18.10 -1.45 -37.63
CA LEU A 73 -17.47 -1.40 -36.31
C LEU A 73 -17.84 -0.11 -35.56
N SER A 74 -17.69 -0.17 -34.24
CA SER A 74 -17.81 0.96 -33.33
C SER A 74 -16.62 0.90 -32.37
N PRO A 75 -16.18 2.02 -31.76
CA PRO A 75 -15.15 1.98 -30.73
C PRO A 75 -15.49 0.92 -29.69
N ALA A 76 -14.52 0.05 -29.39
CA ALA A 76 -14.71 -1.10 -28.53
C ALA A 76 -13.90 -0.94 -27.25
N VAL A 77 -14.48 -1.43 -26.14
CA VAL A 77 -13.81 -1.52 -24.85
C VAL A 77 -13.72 -3.00 -24.48
N LEU A 78 -12.51 -3.46 -24.18
CA LEU A 78 -12.28 -4.82 -23.72
C LEU A 78 -12.26 -4.85 -22.20
N ILE A 79 -13.16 -5.64 -21.61
CA ILE A 79 -13.22 -5.87 -20.17
C ILE A 79 -12.77 -7.31 -19.91
N THR A 80 -11.61 -7.49 -19.26
CA THR A 80 -11.09 -8.81 -18.89
C THR A 80 -10.88 -8.93 -17.39
N GLN A 81 -10.67 -10.16 -16.92
CA GLN A 81 -10.38 -10.47 -15.51
C GLN A 81 -8.88 -10.57 -15.19
N ARG A 82 -7.97 -10.37 -16.17
CA ARG A 82 -6.55 -10.73 -16.01
C ARG A 82 -5.69 -9.67 -15.34
N ASP A 83 -6.16 -8.42 -15.25
CA ASP A 83 -5.36 -7.29 -14.78
C ASP A 83 -5.64 -6.97 -13.31
N ALA A 84 -5.26 -7.89 -12.40
CA ALA A 84 -5.13 -7.54 -10.99
C ALA A 84 -3.87 -6.67 -10.82
N ASN A 85 -4.05 -5.34 -10.74
CA ASN A 85 -2.96 -4.44 -10.42
C ASN A 85 -2.38 -4.79 -9.03
N LYS A 86 -1.12 -5.24 -9.00
CA LYS A 86 -0.41 -5.63 -7.77
C LYS A 86 0.32 -4.48 -7.09
N ASN A 87 0.23 -3.25 -7.63
CA ASN A 87 0.84 -2.10 -6.99
C ASN A 87 0.22 -1.94 -5.58
N PRO A 88 1.02 -2.02 -4.50
CA PRO A 88 0.50 -1.98 -3.13
C PRO A 88 -0.17 -0.65 -2.77
N ARG A 89 0.09 0.42 -3.53
CA ARG A 89 -0.58 1.72 -3.35
C ARG A 89 -1.78 1.91 -4.27
N SER A 90 -2.13 0.92 -5.09
CA SER A 90 -3.39 0.90 -5.84
C SER A 90 -4.48 0.27 -4.99
N THR A 91 -5.47 1.07 -4.61
CA THR A 91 -6.66 0.63 -3.89
C THR A 91 -7.89 0.73 -4.79
N VAL A 92 -9.03 0.21 -4.33
CA VAL A 92 -10.32 0.42 -5.00
C VAL A 92 -10.61 1.91 -5.17
N GLY A 93 -10.28 2.71 -4.15
CA GLY A 93 -10.50 4.16 -4.19
C GLY A 93 -9.67 4.86 -5.27
N THR A 94 -8.41 4.45 -5.48
CA THR A 94 -7.58 5.02 -6.56
C THR A 94 -7.98 4.52 -7.93
N LEU A 95 -8.45 3.27 -8.05
CA LEU A 95 -8.85 2.67 -9.32
C LEU A 95 -10.16 3.26 -9.86
N THR A 96 -11.07 3.61 -8.95
CA THR A 96 -12.40 4.16 -9.29
C THR A 96 -12.44 5.68 -9.31
N ASP A 97 -11.30 6.35 -9.12
CA ASP A 97 -11.16 7.80 -8.90
C ASP A 97 -11.95 8.37 -7.70
N LEU A 98 -12.69 7.56 -6.95
CA LEU A 98 -13.38 7.96 -5.73
C LEU A 98 -12.42 8.63 -4.74
N TYR A 99 -11.20 8.13 -4.64
CA TYR A 99 -10.18 8.73 -3.77
C TYR A 99 -9.76 10.12 -4.23
N THR A 100 -9.76 10.40 -5.54
CA THR A 100 -9.49 11.74 -6.06
C THR A 100 -10.58 12.72 -5.62
N ASP A 101 -11.85 12.32 -5.73
CA ASP A 101 -12.98 13.15 -5.32
C ASP A 101 -13.00 13.36 -3.81
N LEU A 102 -12.74 12.30 -3.02
CA LEU A 102 -12.64 12.40 -1.57
C LEU A 102 -11.56 13.42 -1.15
N ARG A 103 -10.36 13.36 -1.73
CA ARG A 103 -9.29 14.33 -1.41
C ARG A 103 -9.72 15.77 -1.67
N MET A 104 -10.48 16.01 -2.75
CA MET A 104 -11.03 17.34 -3.03
C MET A 104 -12.07 17.76 -1.99
N LEU A 105 -12.98 16.85 -1.61
CA LEU A 105 -13.96 17.10 -0.55
C LEU A 105 -13.30 17.41 0.79
N TYR A 106 -12.27 16.66 1.20
CA TYR A 106 -11.53 16.92 2.44
C TYR A 106 -10.75 18.24 2.41
N GLU A 107 -10.14 18.60 1.28
CA GLU A 107 -9.51 19.92 1.13
C GLU A 107 -10.53 21.05 1.31
N LYS A 108 -11.69 20.95 0.63
CA LYS A 108 -12.63 22.07 0.50
C LYS A 108 -13.64 22.16 1.64
N LEU A 109 -14.05 21.04 2.22
CA LEU A 109 -15.10 20.94 3.24
C LEU A 109 -14.59 20.39 4.58
N GLY A 110 -13.30 20.08 4.69
CA GLY A 110 -12.72 19.51 5.90
C GLY A 110 -12.87 20.44 7.11
N VAL A 111 -13.39 19.89 8.20
CA VAL A 111 -13.46 20.56 9.50
C VAL A 111 -12.26 20.13 10.35
N ARG A 112 -11.52 21.10 10.89
CA ARG A 112 -10.36 20.84 11.76
C ARG A 112 -10.21 21.91 12.83
N SER A 113 -9.41 21.64 13.84
CA SER A 113 -9.07 22.66 14.85
C SER A 113 -8.05 23.64 14.29
N CYS A 114 -8.27 24.93 14.49
CA CYS A 114 -7.30 25.97 14.17
C CYS A 114 -6.04 25.77 15.03
N PRO A 115 -4.82 25.74 14.45
CA PRO A 115 -3.59 25.56 15.20
C PRO A 115 -3.27 26.75 16.13
N HIS A 116 -3.92 27.90 15.92
CA HIS A 116 -3.64 29.10 16.70
C HIS A 116 -4.64 29.37 17.83
N CYS A 117 -5.94 29.14 17.61
CA CYS A 117 -6.99 29.40 18.63
C CYS A 117 -7.74 28.16 19.10
N GLY A 118 -7.51 26.98 18.49
CA GLY A 118 -8.17 25.74 18.86
C GLY A 118 -9.63 25.60 18.41
N ALA A 119 -10.26 26.66 17.87
CA ALA A 119 -11.64 26.60 17.39
C ALA A 119 -11.79 25.62 16.22
N ALA A 120 -12.92 24.93 16.14
CA ALA A 120 -13.28 24.12 14.98
C ALA A 120 -13.60 25.05 13.80
N ILE A 121 -12.88 24.88 12.70
CA ILE A 121 -13.01 25.66 11.47
C ILE A 121 -13.25 24.73 10.28
N SER A 122 -14.16 25.13 9.40
CA SER A 122 -14.33 24.52 8.08
C SER A 122 -13.42 25.21 7.07
N SER A 123 -12.77 24.44 6.19
CA SER A 123 -12.02 25.00 5.06
C SER A 123 -12.89 25.91 4.17
N ALA A 124 -14.19 25.62 4.04
CA ALA A 124 -15.10 26.40 3.19
C ALA A 124 -15.38 27.81 3.72
N ASP A 125 -15.31 28.00 5.04
CA ASP A 125 -15.59 29.28 5.70
C ASP A 125 -14.34 30.16 5.82
N CYS A 126 -13.16 29.58 5.61
CA CYS A 126 -11.87 30.26 5.74
C CYS A 126 -11.45 30.88 4.41
N ARG A 127 -10.85 32.08 4.48
CA ARG A 127 -10.36 32.76 3.27
C ARG A 127 -9.04 32.16 2.82
N GLU A 128 -8.94 31.76 1.56
CA GLU A 128 -7.69 31.30 0.95
C GLU A 128 -6.88 32.49 0.43
N GLN A 129 -5.55 32.42 0.56
CA GLN A 129 -4.61 33.35 -0.06
C GLN A 129 -3.58 32.57 -0.86
N THR A 130 -3.26 33.05 -2.06
CA THR A 130 -2.25 32.43 -2.93
C THR A 130 -1.13 33.43 -3.15
N GLU A 131 0.08 33.04 -2.77
CA GLU A 131 1.29 33.84 -2.95
C GLU A 131 2.27 33.10 -3.87
N ARG A 132 2.94 33.83 -4.75
CA ARG A 132 4.03 33.29 -5.56
C ARG A 132 5.34 33.41 -4.80
N VAL A 133 5.96 32.28 -4.48
CA VAL A 133 7.25 32.19 -3.82
C VAL A 133 8.25 31.62 -4.84
N GLY A 134 9.04 32.50 -5.46
CA GLY A 134 9.93 32.13 -6.56
C GLY A 134 9.18 31.56 -7.77
N ASP A 135 9.44 30.30 -8.09
CA ASP A 135 8.81 29.59 -9.21
C ASP A 135 7.60 28.73 -8.81
N HIS A 136 7.20 28.76 -7.54
CA HIS A 136 6.08 27.97 -7.03
C HIS A 136 5.02 28.86 -6.36
N TYR A 137 3.79 28.37 -6.34
CA TYR A 137 2.68 29.00 -5.63
C TYR A 137 2.48 28.32 -4.28
N ARG A 138 2.42 29.11 -3.22
CA ARG A 138 2.01 28.66 -1.90
C ARG A 138 0.59 29.13 -1.64
N VAL A 139 -0.24 28.24 -1.12
CA VAL A 139 -1.61 28.55 -0.71
C VAL A 139 -1.68 28.49 0.80
N SER A 140 -2.05 29.60 1.42
CA SER A 140 -2.36 29.71 2.85
C SER A 140 -3.85 29.94 3.05
N MET A 141 -4.32 29.86 4.29
CA MET A 141 -5.69 30.16 4.64
C MET A 141 -5.78 30.91 5.97
N ASP A 142 -6.72 31.84 6.06
CA ASP A 142 -6.96 32.62 7.28
C ASP A 142 -8.09 32.00 8.08
N CYS A 143 -7.88 31.84 9.39
CA CYS A 143 -8.89 31.33 10.30
C CYS A 143 -10.13 32.24 10.29
N CYS A 144 -11.31 31.68 10.00
CA CYS A 144 -12.58 32.40 10.02
C CYS A 144 -13.01 32.90 11.41
N VAL A 145 -12.36 32.42 12.49
CA VAL A 145 -12.65 32.82 13.87
C VAL A 145 -11.66 33.87 14.40
N CYS A 146 -10.35 33.61 14.29
CA CYS A 146 -9.33 34.48 14.89
C CYS A 146 -8.53 35.32 13.87
N GLY A 147 -8.77 35.15 12.57
CA GLY A 147 -8.13 35.92 11.49
C GLY A 147 -6.65 35.61 11.24
N ARG A 148 -6.01 34.73 12.04
CA ARG A 148 -4.61 34.35 11.84
C ARG A 148 -4.45 33.42 10.64
N SER A 149 -3.42 33.69 9.83
CA SER A 149 -3.05 32.91 8.66
C SER A 149 -2.35 31.61 9.06
N MET A 150 -2.64 30.53 8.34
CA MET A 150 -2.06 29.20 8.55
C MET A 150 -1.86 28.48 7.22
N ASP A 151 -1.06 27.41 7.22
CA ASP A 151 -0.91 26.55 6.05
C ASP A 151 -2.23 25.88 5.68
N LYS A 152 -2.55 25.88 4.38
CA LYS A 152 -3.73 25.21 3.86
C LYS A 152 -3.41 23.74 3.60
N LEU A 153 -4.22 22.84 4.17
CA LEU A 153 -4.24 21.44 3.75
C LEU A 153 -4.82 21.35 2.35
N THR A 154 -4.06 20.79 1.43
CA THR A 154 -4.41 20.57 0.03
C THR A 154 -4.76 19.10 -0.21
N ARG A 155 -5.30 18.80 -1.39
CA ARG A 155 -5.50 17.42 -1.87
C ARG A 155 -4.23 16.55 -1.83
N THR A 156 -3.05 17.15 -1.85
CA THR A 156 -1.76 16.46 -1.71
C THR A 156 -1.61 15.91 -0.30
N ASP A 157 -1.97 16.69 0.72
CA ASP A 157 -1.90 16.28 2.13
C ASP A 157 -2.85 15.11 2.45
N PHE A 158 -3.91 14.95 1.65
CA PHE A 158 -4.83 13.82 1.76
C PHE A 158 -4.45 12.62 0.89
N SER A 159 -3.28 12.65 0.24
CA SER A 159 -2.79 11.60 -0.67
C SER A 159 -1.71 10.72 -0.02
N PHE A 160 -2.03 9.45 0.23
CA PHE A 160 -1.02 8.48 0.71
C PHE A 160 0.03 8.13 -0.36
N ASN A 161 -0.17 8.57 -1.61
CA ASN A 161 0.79 8.42 -2.72
C ASN A 161 1.79 9.58 -2.82
N THR A 162 1.65 10.63 -2.01
CA THR A 162 2.55 11.80 -2.02
C THR A 162 3.33 11.86 -0.72
N ARG A 163 4.49 12.52 -0.74
CA ARG A 163 5.36 12.59 0.45
C ARG A 163 4.67 13.30 1.62
N GLU A 164 3.87 14.31 1.31
CA GLU A 164 3.20 15.17 2.27
C GLU A 164 2.06 14.44 3.00
N GLY A 165 1.25 13.68 2.27
CA GLY A 165 0.11 12.92 2.83
C GLY A 165 0.42 11.48 3.25
N ALA A 166 1.58 10.93 2.89
CA ALA A 166 1.96 9.57 3.26
C ALA A 166 2.37 9.47 4.74
N CYS A 167 1.91 8.41 5.41
CA CYS A 167 2.40 8.06 6.74
C CYS A 167 3.92 7.84 6.69
N PRO A 168 4.73 8.48 7.56
CA PRO A 168 6.18 8.38 7.52
C PRO A 168 6.73 6.99 7.90
N THR A 169 5.94 6.18 8.61
CA THR A 169 6.35 4.84 9.05
C THR A 169 6.20 3.78 7.97
N CYS A 170 5.07 3.80 7.25
CA CYS A 170 4.79 2.83 6.18
C CYS A 170 4.91 3.43 4.78
N GLU A 171 5.27 4.70 4.67
CA GLU A 171 5.37 5.46 3.41
C GLU A 171 4.11 5.32 2.54
N GLY A 172 2.94 5.35 3.19
CA GLY A 172 1.65 5.23 2.51
C GLY A 172 1.29 3.83 2.01
N LEU A 173 2.06 2.80 2.37
CA LEU A 173 1.74 1.40 2.05
C LEU A 173 0.63 0.81 2.95
N GLY A 174 0.37 1.43 4.10
CA GLY A 174 -0.60 0.95 5.08
C GLY A 174 -0.15 -0.29 5.89
N GLN A 175 1.01 -0.86 5.56
CA GLN A 175 1.61 -2.00 6.25
C GLN A 175 3.12 -1.85 6.35
N VAL A 176 3.71 -2.44 7.39
CA VAL A 176 5.16 -2.58 7.56
C VAL A 176 5.51 -4.05 7.66
N HIS A 177 6.60 -4.46 7.04
CA HIS A 177 7.12 -5.81 7.19
C HIS A 177 7.97 -5.87 8.46
N ALA A 178 7.55 -6.68 9.42
CA ALA A 178 8.28 -6.96 10.63
C ALA A 178 8.60 -8.45 10.71
N VAL A 179 9.69 -8.80 11.39
CA VAL A 179 9.99 -10.19 11.70
C VAL A 179 9.04 -10.65 12.79
N ASP A 180 8.30 -11.71 12.51
CA ASP A 180 7.49 -12.39 13.51
C ASP A 180 8.40 -13.24 14.41
N ARG A 181 8.72 -12.70 15.59
CA ARG A 181 9.65 -13.32 16.53
C ARG A 181 9.14 -14.68 17.03
N GLU A 182 7.84 -14.86 17.24
CA GLU A 182 7.28 -16.11 17.78
C GLU A 182 7.41 -17.26 16.77
N ARG A 183 7.35 -16.95 15.47
CA ARG A 183 7.54 -17.96 14.40
C ARG A 183 9.00 -18.25 14.10
N VAL A 184 9.88 -17.35 14.53
CA VAL A 184 11.29 -17.36 14.14
C VAL A 184 12.20 -17.83 15.28
N VAL A 185 11.81 -17.56 16.52
CA VAL A 185 12.58 -17.88 17.73
C VAL A 185 11.75 -18.75 18.66
N ASP A 186 12.19 -19.99 18.86
CA ASP A 186 11.70 -20.87 19.91
C ASP A 186 12.58 -20.69 21.16
N GLU A 187 12.06 -19.96 22.14
CA GLU A 187 12.77 -19.69 23.41
C GLU A 187 12.89 -20.91 24.31
N ALA A 188 12.20 -22.02 24.00
CA ALA A 188 12.32 -23.27 24.74
C ALA A 188 13.55 -24.10 24.31
N GLN A 189 14.16 -23.79 23.17
CA GLN A 189 15.34 -24.50 22.64
C GLN A 189 16.62 -23.69 22.85
N SER A 190 17.77 -24.36 22.92
CA SER A 190 19.07 -23.69 22.80
C SER A 190 19.38 -23.27 21.36
N LEU A 191 20.35 -22.37 21.18
CA LEU A 191 20.77 -21.93 19.84
C LEU A 191 21.30 -23.10 19.01
N GLU A 192 22.01 -24.03 19.66
CA GLU A 192 22.56 -25.25 19.07
C GLU A 192 21.46 -26.25 18.67
N GLU A 193 20.37 -26.31 19.44
CA GLU A 193 19.21 -27.18 19.19
C GLU A 193 18.27 -26.64 18.11
N GLY A 194 18.42 -25.37 17.72
CA GLY A 194 17.64 -24.77 16.64
C GLY A 194 16.62 -23.73 17.10
N ALA A 195 16.88 -23.03 18.20
CA ALA A 195 16.06 -21.92 18.67
C ALA A 195 15.74 -20.89 17.59
N VAL A 196 16.62 -20.66 16.62
CA VAL A 196 16.36 -19.76 15.48
C VAL A 196 16.06 -20.58 14.22
N SER A 197 14.80 -20.57 13.78
CA SER A 197 14.28 -21.53 12.79
C SER A 197 14.91 -21.45 11.40
N PHE A 198 15.47 -20.29 11.02
CA PHE A 198 16.12 -20.08 9.71
C PHE A 198 17.64 -20.24 9.75
N TRP A 199 18.24 -20.56 10.90
CA TRP A 199 19.66 -20.86 11.01
C TRP A 199 19.93 -22.32 10.65
N VAL A 200 20.34 -22.55 9.40
CA VAL A 200 20.55 -23.91 8.87
C VAL A 200 22.03 -24.23 8.68
N HIS A 201 22.41 -25.48 9.02
CA HIS A 201 23.74 -26.05 8.77
C HIS A 201 24.90 -25.12 9.21
N ARG A 202 25.92 -24.94 8.35
CA ARG A 202 27.11 -24.14 8.64
C ARG A 202 26.81 -22.68 8.96
N TYR A 203 25.66 -22.15 8.54
CA TYR A 203 25.25 -20.78 8.87
C TYR A 203 24.91 -20.67 10.36
N ARG A 204 24.27 -21.68 10.94
CA ARG A 204 24.00 -21.75 12.38
C ARG A 204 25.29 -21.70 13.18
N ASP A 205 26.24 -22.57 12.86
CA ASP A 205 27.51 -22.67 13.61
C ASP A 205 28.30 -21.37 13.56
N TYR A 206 28.32 -20.70 12.40
CA TYR A 206 28.93 -19.39 12.24
C TYR A 206 28.25 -18.31 13.10
N GLN A 207 26.90 -18.23 13.07
CA GLN A 207 26.14 -17.23 13.82
C GLN A 207 26.25 -17.44 15.34
N ILE A 208 26.24 -18.70 15.79
CA ILE A 208 26.50 -19.04 17.19
C ILE A 208 27.89 -18.57 17.61
N GLY A 209 28.92 -18.83 16.79
CA GLY A 209 30.28 -18.35 17.06
C GLY A 209 30.39 -16.83 17.15
N VAL A 210 29.68 -16.09 16.28
CA VAL A 210 29.62 -14.62 16.33
C VAL A 210 28.94 -14.13 17.61
N LEU A 211 27.80 -14.71 17.99
CA LEU A 211 27.11 -14.35 19.23
C LEU A 211 27.96 -14.63 20.48
N GLN A 212 28.66 -15.77 20.51
CA GLN A 212 29.55 -16.12 21.61
C GLN A 212 30.73 -15.14 21.74
N ALA A 213 31.35 -14.76 20.62
CA ALA A 213 32.41 -13.76 20.60
C ALA A 213 31.91 -12.38 21.07
N ALA A 214 30.74 -11.94 20.58
CA ALA A 214 30.10 -10.70 20.99
C ALA A 214 29.77 -10.69 22.49
N ALA A 215 29.23 -11.79 23.02
CA ALA A 215 28.96 -11.95 24.45
C ALA A 215 30.25 -11.87 25.29
N GLY A 216 31.36 -12.42 24.78
CA GLY A 216 32.68 -12.29 25.41
C GLY A 216 33.15 -10.83 25.51
N LEU A 217 32.97 -10.04 24.45
CA LEU A 217 33.34 -8.62 24.42
C LEU A 217 32.48 -7.76 25.36
N VAL A 218 31.18 -8.07 25.47
CA VAL A 218 30.28 -7.42 26.42
C VAL A 218 30.71 -7.75 27.85
N LYS A 219 31.00 -9.01 28.16
CA LYS A 219 31.48 -9.43 29.50
C LYS A 219 32.79 -8.75 29.87
N ALA A 220 33.66 -8.50 28.90
CA ALA A 220 34.92 -7.77 29.09
C ALA A 220 34.74 -6.25 29.22
N GLY A 221 33.51 -5.72 29.12
CA GLY A 221 33.22 -4.28 29.16
C GLY A 221 33.71 -3.50 27.93
N LEU A 222 34.10 -4.20 26.87
CA LEU A 222 34.66 -3.62 25.64
C LEU A 222 33.58 -3.25 24.61
N LEU A 223 32.36 -3.76 24.78
CA LEU A 223 31.20 -3.42 23.98
C LEU A 223 30.03 -3.09 24.92
N PRO A 224 29.35 -1.94 24.77
CA PRO A 224 28.11 -1.70 25.50
C PRO A 224 27.08 -2.76 25.07
N TRP A 225 26.48 -3.46 26.03
CA TRP A 225 25.28 -4.27 25.78
C TRP A 225 24.17 -3.34 25.28
N PRO A 226 23.69 -3.44 24.03
CA PRO A 226 23.08 -2.27 23.42
C PRO A 226 21.55 -2.33 23.43
N LEU A 227 20.94 -1.15 23.26
CA LEU A 227 19.80 -0.92 22.37
C LEU A 227 18.93 -2.15 22.04
N ALA A 228 17.73 -2.17 22.63
CA ALA A 228 16.53 -2.90 22.20
C ALA A 228 16.60 -4.44 22.13
N VAL A 229 16.30 -5.12 23.23
CA VAL A 229 15.25 -6.17 23.30
C VAL A 229 14.70 -6.20 24.74
N ASP A 230 13.38 -6.27 24.85
CA ASP A 230 12.56 -6.29 26.07
C ASP A 230 13.08 -7.22 27.20
N ARG A 231 12.77 -6.85 28.45
CA ARG A 231 13.32 -7.36 29.73
C ARG A 231 13.25 -8.88 29.99
N ASN A 232 12.63 -9.67 29.13
CA ASN A 232 12.30 -11.08 29.42
C ASN A 232 13.34 -12.13 28.97
N GLN A 233 14.43 -11.77 28.27
CA GLN A 233 15.47 -12.74 27.87
C GLN A 233 16.70 -12.83 28.79
N ALA A 234 16.57 -12.44 30.05
CA ALA A 234 17.52 -12.85 31.09
C ALA A 234 17.64 -14.39 31.21
N GLN A 235 16.66 -15.14 30.66
CA GLN A 235 16.66 -16.61 30.65
C GLN A 235 17.70 -17.23 29.69
N VAL A 236 18.06 -16.58 28.57
CA VAL A 236 19.08 -17.14 27.66
C VAL A 236 20.49 -17.05 28.28
N ALA A 237 20.73 -16.01 29.09
CA ALA A 237 21.96 -15.92 29.89
C ALA A 237 21.98 -16.90 31.08
N ALA A 238 20.83 -17.40 31.53
CA ALA A 238 20.69 -18.31 32.67
C ALA A 238 20.88 -19.79 32.31
N GLN A 239 20.93 -20.16 31.03
CA GLN A 239 21.12 -21.55 30.57
C GLN A 239 22.59 -21.99 30.47
N MET A 240 23.56 -21.16 30.90
CA MET A 240 24.95 -21.61 31.01
C MET A 240 25.17 -22.45 32.27
N PRO A 241 25.84 -23.62 32.18
CA PRO A 241 26.03 -24.50 33.32
C PRO A 241 27.00 -23.87 34.33
N GLY A 242 26.47 -23.59 35.51
CA GLY A 242 27.24 -23.32 36.71
C GLY A 242 27.41 -21.84 37.05
N GLN A 243 26.52 -21.31 37.89
CA GLN A 243 26.91 -20.55 39.09
C GLN A 243 25.70 -20.26 39.99
N LYS A 244 25.72 -20.83 41.21
CA LYS A 244 24.92 -20.35 42.35
C LYS A 244 25.65 -19.19 43.01
N GLY A 245 24.95 -18.10 43.29
CA GLY A 245 25.29 -17.13 44.35
C GLY A 245 24.76 -15.71 44.09
N PRO A 246 24.69 -14.85 45.13
CA PRO A 246 24.07 -15.01 46.44
C PRO A 246 22.63 -14.44 46.45
N ARG A 247 21.77 -14.89 47.37
CA ARG A 247 20.43 -14.28 47.56
C ARG A 247 20.58 -12.89 48.17
N GLY A 248 20.18 -11.86 47.43
CA GLY A 248 19.88 -10.53 47.96
C GLY A 248 18.48 -10.50 48.61
N PRO A 249 18.19 -9.52 49.48
CA PRO A 249 17.00 -9.53 50.31
C PRO A 249 15.73 -9.27 49.49
N GLN A 250 14.66 -10.00 49.82
CA GLN A 250 13.31 -9.76 49.32
C GLN A 250 12.83 -8.38 49.80
N PRO A 251 12.26 -7.53 48.93
CA PRO A 251 11.47 -6.40 49.37
C PRO A 251 10.05 -6.88 49.75
N ASP A 252 9.55 -6.33 50.86
CA ASP A 252 8.23 -6.56 51.44
C ASP A 252 7.08 -6.29 50.46
N ASP A 253 6.02 -7.09 50.61
CA ASP A 253 4.71 -6.90 50.02
C ASP A 253 4.07 -5.60 50.56
N GLY A 254 3.99 -4.57 49.71
CA GLY A 254 3.35 -3.30 50.05
C GLY A 254 2.92 -2.50 48.81
N ASP A 255 1.61 -2.52 48.55
CA ASP A 255 0.82 -1.59 47.73
C ASP A 255 1.25 -1.29 46.29
N VAL A 256 0.71 -2.10 45.37
CA VAL A 256 0.62 -1.80 43.94
C VAL A 256 -0.46 -0.74 43.71
N VAL A 257 -0.06 0.52 43.53
CA VAL A 257 -0.90 1.55 42.90
C VAL A 257 -0.63 1.52 41.38
N PRO A 258 -1.65 1.34 40.51
CA PRO A 258 -1.44 1.37 39.07
C PRO A 258 -1.18 2.81 38.60
N VAL A 259 0.07 3.11 38.23
CA VAL A 259 0.41 4.34 37.52
C VAL A 259 -0.01 4.18 36.07
N HIS A 260 -1.19 4.69 35.72
CA HIS A 260 -1.55 4.98 34.33
C HIS A 260 -0.65 6.11 33.82
N GLY A 261 0.51 5.74 33.26
CA GLY A 261 1.41 6.65 32.55
C GLY A 261 0.79 7.03 31.21
N SER A 262 0.06 8.14 31.19
CA SER A 262 -0.27 8.88 29.97
C SER A 262 1.03 9.32 29.28
N VAL A 263 1.31 8.73 28.12
CA VAL A 263 2.39 9.19 27.23
C VAL A 263 2.03 10.60 26.75
N PRO A 264 2.90 11.61 26.92
CA PRO A 264 2.63 12.96 26.42
C PRO A 264 2.55 12.93 24.89
N SER A 265 1.44 13.44 24.36
CA SER A 265 1.22 13.58 22.92
C SER A 265 2.29 14.52 22.32
N PRO A 266 2.89 14.19 21.16
CA PRO A 266 3.76 15.12 20.46
C PRO A 266 2.95 16.33 19.94
N PRO A 267 3.57 17.50 19.76
CA PRO A 267 2.89 18.67 19.25
C PRO A 267 2.27 18.38 17.87
N LEU A 268 1.00 18.75 17.73
CA LEU A 268 0.19 18.62 16.52
C LEU A 268 0.79 19.45 15.38
N HIS A 269 1.76 18.88 14.66
CA HIS A 269 2.20 19.37 13.36
C HIS A 269 1.58 18.48 12.27
N ALA A 270 0.65 19.09 11.52
CA ALA A 270 0.14 18.80 10.16
C ALA A 270 -0.09 17.36 9.64
N GLY A 271 0.24 16.28 10.36
CA GLY A 271 0.10 14.89 9.89
C GLY A 271 -1.06 14.09 10.51
N ALA A 272 -1.83 14.69 11.43
CA ALA A 272 -2.76 13.95 12.26
C ALA A 272 -4.08 13.54 11.57
N ALA A 273 -4.43 14.13 10.42
CA ALA A 273 -5.68 13.79 9.73
C ALA A 273 -5.60 12.48 8.92
N ALA A 274 -4.40 12.00 8.59
CA ALA A 274 -4.20 10.74 7.83
C ALA A 274 -3.90 9.52 8.72
N ALA A 275 -3.58 9.72 10.01
CA ALA A 275 -3.10 8.65 10.89
C ALA A 275 -4.21 7.77 11.49
N ALA A 276 -5.49 8.15 11.37
CA ALA A 276 -6.60 7.41 11.99
C ALA A 276 -6.97 6.08 11.30
N GLN A 277 -6.31 5.71 10.18
CA GLN A 277 -6.62 4.48 9.43
C GLN A 277 -5.61 3.33 9.62
N CYS A 278 -4.54 3.52 10.40
CA CYS A 278 -3.56 2.44 10.65
C CYS A 278 -3.92 1.52 11.84
N ALA A 279 -5.04 1.74 12.52
CA ALA A 279 -5.54 0.84 13.56
C ALA A 279 -6.44 -0.26 12.97
N GLY A 280 -5.90 -1.05 12.04
CA GLY A 280 -6.51 -2.32 11.63
C GLY A 280 -5.88 -3.47 12.43
N PRO A 281 -6.65 -4.48 12.86
CA PRO A 281 -6.08 -5.63 13.57
C PRO A 281 -5.02 -6.27 12.68
N SER A 282 -3.84 -6.54 13.25
CA SER A 282 -2.78 -7.31 12.61
C SER A 282 -3.39 -8.59 12.04
N ARG A 283 -3.61 -8.66 10.72
CA ARG A 283 -4.02 -9.90 10.08
C ARG A 283 -2.80 -10.80 10.05
N ARG A 284 -2.81 -11.77 10.97
CA ARG A 284 -1.89 -12.91 11.04
C ARG A 284 -1.93 -13.65 9.70
N GLN A 285 -0.79 -13.75 9.02
CA GLN A 285 -0.52 -14.72 7.95
C GLN A 285 0.74 -15.47 8.33
#